data_AF-A0A0F8YJB2-F1
#
_entry.id   AF-A0A0F8YJB2-F1
#
_cell.length_a   1.000
_cell.length_b   1.000
_cell.length_c   1.000
_cell.angle_alpha   90.00
_cell.angle_beta   90.00
_cell.angle_gamma   90.00
#
_symmetry.space_group_name_H-M   'P 1'
#
loop_
_entity.id
_entity.type
_entity.pdbx_description
1 polymer ?
#
loop_
_entity_poly.entity_id
_entity_poly.type
_entity_poly.pdbx_seq_one_letter_code
_entity_poly.pdbx_strand_id
1 'polypeptide(L)'
;MTDTQQMQKSIVDIAWDWLSSVKLAVIIFALISLTSVVGTVIEQNAPYEKNILVISKFVGYSSAPSVYRALDFMGFTHMYKVWWFNLLLAAFASNLIICSIDHFPPRWRLAREKLKPLKEEQFRRFSIKKEFLLKGGADELKQNLTKAVEDLGFKKHEAAENGEGWQVFGQRQQYSRLGVYITHLSIILILIGAVIGHFFGFDGYMEIPEGATYTVAFGRLNLTKQEHQERVRLLEAIDKNRGSTSRAASSFGATEEQFLGRLR
;
A
#
# COMPACT_ATOMS: atom_id res chain seq x y z
N MET A 1 15.45 -20.59 42.94
CA MET A 1 15.12 -21.64 41.95
C MET A 1 13.95 -21.12 41.14
N THR A 2 14.22 -20.49 40.01
CA THR A 2 13.21 -20.09 39.02
C THR A 2 13.76 -20.54 37.68
N ASP A 3 13.25 -21.70 37.25
CA ASP A 3 13.57 -22.33 35.98
C ASP A 3 13.33 -21.34 34.84
N THR A 4 14.42 -20.82 34.30
CA THR A 4 14.41 -20.20 32.98
C THR A 4 14.47 -21.34 31.97
N GLN A 5 13.36 -22.05 31.80
CA GLN A 5 13.20 -22.92 30.64
C GLN A 5 13.24 -22.01 29.40
N GLN A 6 14.42 -21.94 28.77
CA GLN A 6 14.53 -21.52 27.39
C GLN A 6 13.69 -22.49 26.57
N MET A 7 12.42 -22.16 26.32
CA MET A 7 11.64 -22.89 25.31
C MET A 7 12.42 -22.78 24.00
N GLN A 8 12.84 -23.92 23.44
CA GLN A 8 13.36 -23.97 22.08
C GLN A 8 12.29 -23.37 21.17
N LYS A 9 12.54 -22.16 20.65
CA LYS A 9 11.65 -21.51 19.69
C LYS A 9 11.54 -22.40 18.46
N SER A 10 10.31 -22.68 18.04
CA SER A 10 10.06 -23.38 16.79
C SER A 10 10.57 -22.54 15.61
N ILE A 11 10.86 -23.17 14.48
CA ILE A 11 11.19 -22.47 13.23
C ILE A 11 10.08 -21.47 12.87
N VAL A 12 8.83 -21.82 13.18
CA VAL A 12 7.67 -20.94 12.99
C VAL A 12 7.75 -19.69 13.86
N ASP A 13 8.12 -19.84 15.14
CA ASP A 13 8.26 -18.71 16.06
C ASP A 13 9.39 -17.76 15.63
N ILE A 14 10.50 -18.33 15.14
CA ILE A 14 11.63 -17.55 14.63
C ILE A 14 11.21 -16.77 13.38
N ALA A 15 10.50 -17.42 12.44
CA ALA A 15 10.00 -16.76 11.24
C ALA A 15 8.96 -15.68 11.57
N TRP A 16 8.09 -15.94 12.53
CA TRP A 16 7.08 -14.98 13.01
C TRP A 16 7.74 -13.75 13.64
N ASP A 17 8.70 -13.94 14.55
CA ASP A 17 9.43 -12.85 15.18
C ASP A 17 10.18 -11.99 14.15
N TRP A 18 10.78 -12.64 13.14
CA TRP A 18 11.48 -11.94 12.07
C TRP A 18 10.50 -11.13 11.20
N LEU A 19 9.36 -11.72 10.83
CA LEU A 19 8.30 -11.06 10.07
C LEU A 19 7.55 -9.98 10.87
N SER A 20 7.54 -10.01 12.20
CA SER A 20 6.93 -8.98 13.05
C SER A 20 7.85 -7.75 13.24
N SER A 21 9.09 -7.81 12.73
CA SER A 21 10.10 -6.75 12.88
C SER A 21 9.78 -5.49 12.07
N VAL A 22 9.68 -4.35 12.76
CA VAL A 22 9.57 -3.02 12.11
C VAL A 22 10.83 -2.68 11.29
N LYS A 23 12.02 -3.13 11.72
CA LYS A 23 13.27 -2.90 10.98
C LYS A 23 13.22 -3.58 9.61
N LEU A 24 12.69 -4.80 9.56
CA LEU A 24 12.49 -5.52 8.31
C LEU A 24 11.52 -4.77 7.40
N ALA A 25 10.40 -4.28 7.94
CA ALA A 25 9.42 -3.49 7.21
C ALA A 25 10.07 -2.29 6.50
N VAL A 26 10.88 -1.52 7.23
CA VAL A 26 11.56 -0.32 6.71
C VAL A 26 12.55 -0.69 5.59
N ILE A 27 13.31 -1.77 5.75
CA ILE A 27 14.26 -2.24 4.74
C ILE A 27 13.52 -2.68 3.47
N ILE A 28 12.48 -3.50 3.59
CA ILE A 28 11.70 -3.97 2.43
C ILE A 28 11.03 -2.79 1.72
N PHE A 29 10.44 -1.86 2.48
CA PHE A 29 9.83 -0.65 1.92
C PHE A 29 10.85 0.20 1.15
N ALA A 30 12.07 0.37 1.69
CA ALA A 30 13.13 1.10 1.01
C ALA A 30 13.56 0.40 -0.30
N LEU A 31 13.65 -0.94 -0.31
CA LEU A 31 13.97 -1.71 -1.52
C LEU A 31 12.88 -1.58 -2.59
N ILE A 32 11.61 -1.72 -2.21
CA ILE A 32 10.47 -1.53 -3.12
C ILE A 32 10.48 -0.11 -3.69
N SER A 33 10.70 0.90 -2.84
CA SER A 33 10.77 2.30 -3.26
C SER A 33 11.90 2.54 -4.26
N LEU A 34 13.13 2.11 -3.93
CA LEU A 34 14.30 2.30 -4.79
C LEU A 34 14.14 1.61 -6.15
N THR A 35 13.65 0.37 -6.16
CA THR A 35 13.40 -0.36 -7.41
C THR A 35 12.26 0.26 -8.22
N SER A 36 11.22 0.77 -7.57
CA SER A 36 10.11 1.48 -8.22
C SER A 36 10.53 2.79 -8.88
N VAL A 37 11.51 3.51 -8.31
CA VAL A 37 12.10 4.69 -8.97
C VAL A 37 12.73 4.29 -10.31
N VAL A 38 13.48 3.18 -10.33
CA VAL A 38 14.07 2.66 -11.58
C VAL A 38 12.98 2.26 -12.58
N GLY A 39 11.94 1.56 -12.12
CA GLY A 39 10.78 1.18 -12.95
C GLY A 39 9.91 2.36 -13.42
N THR A 40 10.05 3.54 -12.82
CA THR A 40 9.37 4.77 -13.27
C THR A 40 10.15 5.44 -14.41
N VAL A 41 11.48 5.35 -14.38
CA VAL A 41 12.35 5.87 -15.45
C VAL A 41 12.29 4.97 -16.69
N ILE A 42 12.24 3.65 -16.48
CA ILE A 42 12.16 2.66 -17.55
C ILE A 42 10.70 2.30 -17.80
N GLU A 43 10.20 2.60 -18.99
CA GLU A 43 8.81 2.32 -19.31
C GLU A 43 8.55 0.81 -19.41
N GLN A 44 7.52 0.37 -18.70
CA GLN A 44 7.23 -1.05 -18.54
C GLN A 44 6.60 -1.65 -19.81
N ASN A 45 7.16 -2.75 -20.30
CA ASN A 45 6.72 -3.43 -21.54
C ASN A 45 6.70 -2.51 -22.78
N ALA A 46 7.50 -1.44 -22.79
CA ALA A 46 7.65 -0.56 -23.93
C ALA A 46 8.60 -1.14 -25.00
N PRO A 47 8.51 -0.68 -26.26
CA PRO A 47 9.47 -1.04 -27.29
C PRO A 47 10.91 -0.70 -26.89
N TYR A 48 11.84 -1.54 -27.33
CA TYR A 48 13.27 -1.42 -27.04
C TYR A 48 13.82 -0.02 -27.36
N GLU A 49 13.42 0.53 -28.51
CA GLU A 49 13.88 1.80 -29.05
C GLU A 49 13.57 2.96 -28.10
N LYS A 50 12.38 2.94 -27.48
CA LYS A 50 11.92 4.00 -26.57
C LYS A 50 12.76 4.05 -25.30
N ASN A 51 12.98 2.89 -24.68
CA ASN A 51 13.78 2.79 -23.46
C ASN A 51 15.27 3.07 -23.70
N ILE A 52 15.80 2.68 -24.87
CA ILE A 52 17.19 3.00 -25.26
C ILE A 52 17.41 4.52 -25.36
N LEU A 53 16.46 5.27 -25.91
CA LEU A 53 16.54 6.73 -25.99
C LEU A 53 16.54 7.40 -24.60
N VAL A 54 15.87 6.81 -23.62
CA VAL A 54 15.89 7.30 -22.24
C VAL A 54 17.23 6.97 -21.60
N ILE A 55 17.69 5.72 -21.70
CA ILE A 55 18.95 5.25 -21.10
C ILE A 55 20.15 6.00 -21.70
N SER A 56 20.16 6.26 -23.01
CA SER A 56 21.27 6.95 -23.68
C SER A 56 21.48 8.38 -23.16
N LYS A 57 20.44 9.03 -22.62
CA LYS A 57 20.57 10.35 -21.97
C LYS A 57 21.37 10.30 -20.66
N PHE A 58 21.42 9.14 -19.99
CA PHE A 58 22.12 8.96 -18.72
C PHE A 58 23.53 8.40 -18.89
N VAL A 59 23.71 7.43 -19.81
CA VAL A 59 24.98 6.67 -19.94
C VAL A 59 25.68 6.86 -21.28
N GLY A 60 25.05 7.53 -22.26
CA GLY A 60 25.55 7.70 -23.63
C GLY A 60 25.09 6.60 -24.60
N TYR A 61 25.10 6.92 -25.90
CA TYR A 61 24.61 6.01 -26.95
C TYR A 61 25.41 4.70 -27.08
N SER A 62 26.72 4.72 -26.82
CA SER A 62 27.59 3.54 -26.95
C SER A 62 27.35 2.49 -25.86
N SER A 63 27.00 2.91 -24.64
CA SER A 63 26.80 2.03 -23.49
C SER A 63 25.33 1.65 -23.28
N ALA A 64 24.38 2.43 -23.82
CA ALA A 64 22.94 2.23 -23.62
C ALA A 64 22.44 0.81 -23.97
N PRO A 65 22.85 0.16 -25.08
CA PRO A 65 22.40 -1.21 -25.38
C PRO A 65 22.85 -2.26 -24.37
N SER A 66 24.03 -2.08 -23.77
CA SER A 66 24.56 -2.99 -22.75
C SER A 66 23.85 -2.79 -21.41
N VAL A 67 23.60 -1.53 -21.04
CA VAL A 67 22.85 -1.19 -19.82
C VAL A 67 21.40 -1.65 -19.93
N TYR A 68 20.73 -1.44 -21.06
CA TYR A 68 19.38 -1.94 -21.31
C TYR A 68 19.32 -3.47 -21.14
N ARG A 69 20.24 -4.21 -21.77
CA ARG A 69 20.25 -5.69 -21.65
C ARG A 69 20.43 -6.15 -20.21
N ALA A 70 21.26 -5.47 -19.41
CA ALA A 70 21.41 -5.78 -18.00
C ALA A 70 20.11 -5.52 -17.21
N LEU A 71 19.45 -4.38 -17.47
CA LEU A 71 18.19 -4.01 -16.83
C LEU A 71 17.04 -4.96 -17.20
N ASP A 72 16.95 -5.32 -18.48
CA ASP A 72 15.97 -6.27 -19.00
C ASP A 72 16.18 -7.68 -18.43
N PHE A 73 17.43 -8.13 -18.36
CA PHE A 73 17.79 -9.41 -17.72
C PHE A 73 17.42 -9.47 -16.24
N MET A 74 17.62 -8.37 -15.50
CA MET A 74 17.18 -8.25 -14.10
C MET A 74 15.66 -8.08 -13.96
N GLY A 75 14.94 -7.86 -15.07
CA GLY A 75 13.48 -7.71 -15.10
C GLY A 75 12.99 -6.28 -14.86
N PHE A 76 13.83 -5.25 -14.92
CA PHE A 76 13.40 -3.85 -14.71
C PHE A 76 12.49 -3.30 -15.82
N THR A 77 12.47 -3.92 -16.99
CA THR A 77 11.55 -3.58 -18.11
C THR A 77 10.14 -4.17 -17.92
N HIS A 78 10.00 -5.13 -17.02
CA HIS A 78 8.74 -5.83 -16.70
C HIS A 78 8.67 -6.14 -15.19
N MET A 79 9.08 -5.15 -14.38
CA MET A 79 9.37 -5.30 -12.96
C MET A 79 8.15 -5.74 -12.16
N TYR A 80 6.97 -5.25 -12.49
CA TYR A 80 5.73 -5.60 -11.78
C TYR A 80 5.25 -7.04 -12.01
N LYS A 81 5.89 -7.80 -12.91
CA LYS A 81 5.58 -9.21 -13.18
C LYS A 81 6.72 -10.16 -12.80
N VAL A 82 7.89 -9.64 -12.44
CA VAL A 82 9.06 -10.47 -12.11
C VAL A 82 8.95 -11.04 -10.69
N TRP A 83 9.42 -12.28 -10.52
CA TRP A 83 9.25 -13.04 -9.28
C TRP A 83 9.85 -12.35 -8.05
N TRP A 84 11.01 -11.68 -8.18
CA TRP A 84 11.70 -11.07 -7.04
C TRP A 84 10.94 -9.84 -6.52
N PHE A 85 10.32 -9.05 -7.39
CA PHE A 85 9.54 -7.88 -6.99
C PHE A 85 8.25 -8.33 -6.32
N ASN A 86 7.59 -9.35 -6.88
CA ASN A 86 6.41 -9.96 -6.26
C ASN A 86 6.73 -10.57 -4.88
N LEU A 87 7.92 -11.17 -4.72
CA LEU A 87 8.39 -11.65 -3.42
C LEU A 87 8.56 -10.50 -2.41
N LEU A 88 9.13 -9.36 -2.82
CA LEU A 88 9.25 -8.17 -1.97
C LEU A 88 7.87 -7.65 -1.53
N LEU A 89 6.90 -7.58 -2.46
CA LEU A 89 5.53 -7.16 -2.16
C LEU A 89 4.84 -8.14 -1.21
N ALA A 90 4.99 -9.44 -1.44
CA ALA A 90 4.42 -10.48 -0.58
C ALA A 90 5.02 -10.46 0.82
N ALA A 91 6.35 -10.29 0.93
CA ALA A 91 7.04 -10.15 2.20
C ALA A 91 6.60 -8.88 2.95
N PHE A 92 6.46 -7.76 2.24
CA PHE A 92 5.95 -6.50 2.81
C PHE A 92 4.51 -6.64 3.32
N ALA A 93 3.63 -7.24 2.52
CA ALA A 93 2.24 -7.50 2.90
C ALA A 93 2.16 -8.38 4.15
N SER A 94 2.93 -9.46 4.17
CA SER A 94 2.97 -10.42 5.29
C SER A 94 3.47 -9.74 6.57
N ASN A 95 4.55 -8.96 6.48
CA ASN A 95 5.08 -8.18 7.59
C ASN A 95 4.05 -7.17 8.13
N LEU A 96 3.36 -6.43 7.25
CA LEU A 96 2.31 -5.48 7.67
C LEU A 96 1.16 -6.19 8.38
N ILE A 97 0.71 -7.35 7.89
CA ILE A 97 -0.36 -8.14 8.51
C ILE A 97 0.07 -8.59 9.91
N ILE A 98 1.23 -9.26 10.01
CA ILE A 98 1.74 -9.81 11.28
C ILE A 98 2.00 -8.70 12.30
N CYS A 99 2.69 -7.63 11.89
CA CYS A 99 2.97 -6.49 12.75
C CYS A 99 1.66 -5.84 13.25
N SER A 100 0.63 -5.74 12.39
CA SER A 100 -0.67 -5.21 12.78
C SER A 100 -1.35 -6.11 13.82
N ILE A 101 -1.35 -7.44 13.62
CA ILE A 101 -1.98 -8.39 14.53
C ILE A 101 -1.30 -8.38 15.91
N ASP A 102 0.02 -8.48 15.97
CA ASP A 102 0.75 -8.56 17.24
C ASP A 102 0.66 -7.28 18.06
N HIS A 103 0.73 -6.13 17.38
CA HIS A 103 0.80 -4.84 18.06
C HIS A 103 -0.58 -4.24 18.33
N PHE A 104 -1.66 -4.73 17.70
CA PHE A 104 -2.99 -4.15 17.86
C PHE A 104 -3.60 -4.33 19.27
N PRO A 105 -3.60 -5.54 19.89
CA PRO A 105 -4.28 -5.74 21.17
C PRO A 105 -3.76 -4.85 22.32
N PRO A 106 -2.43 -4.70 22.53
CA PRO A 106 -1.93 -3.80 23.57
C PRO A 106 -2.31 -2.34 23.33
N ARG A 107 -2.27 -1.88 22.08
CA ARG A 107 -2.63 -0.48 21.75
C ARG A 107 -4.12 -0.23 21.84
N TRP A 108 -4.94 -1.21 21.50
CA TRP A 108 -6.38 -1.14 21.68
C TRP A 108 -6.75 -1.05 23.16
N ARG A 109 -6.12 -1.86 24.01
CA ARG A 109 -6.28 -1.79 25.45
C ARG A 109 -5.90 -0.41 25.98
N LEU A 110 -4.76 0.13 25.55
CA LEU A 110 -4.31 1.46 25.96
C LEU A 110 -5.24 2.59 25.47
N ALA A 111 -5.81 2.46 24.27
CA ALA A 111 -6.76 3.44 23.73
C ALA A 111 -8.12 3.41 24.46
N ARG A 112 -8.47 2.30 25.10
CA ARG A 112 -9.69 2.13 25.91
C ARG A 112 -9.47 2.24 27.41
N GLU A 113 -8.21 2.32 27.87
CA GLU A 113 -7.92 2.41 29.30
C GLU A 113 -8.41 3.75 29.84
N LYS A 114 -9.28 3.70 30.84
CA LYS A 114 -9.72 4.89 31.56
C LYS A 114 -8.55 5.46 32.35
N LEU A 115 -8.44 6.79 32.38
CA LEU A 115 -7.49 7.48 33.26
C LEU A 115 -7.76 7.05 34.71
N LYS A 116 -6.69 6.67 35.42
CA LYS A 116 -6.74 6.32 36.83
C LYS A 116 -6.24 7.49 37.67
N PRO A 117 -6.72 7.63 38.92
CA PRO A 117 -6.20 8.61 39.85
C PRO A 117 -4.71 8.39 40.06
N LEU A 118 -3.95 9.48 40.08
CA LEU A 118 -2.51 9.44 40.25
C LEU A 118 -2.17 9.67 41.71
N LYS A 119 -1.16 8.95 42.22
CA LYS A 119 -0.62 9.23 43.55
C LYS A 119 0.14 10.56 43.53
N GLU A 120 0.21 11.26 44.66
CA GLU A 120 0.89 12.56 44.74
C GLU A 120 2.36 12.47 44.29
N GLU A 121 3.06 11.39 44.65
CA GLU A 121 4.42 11.13 44.19
C GLU A 121 4.56 11.07 42.67
N GLN A 122 3.53 10.57 41.96
CA GLN A 122 3.50 10.53 40.50
C GLN A 122 3.27 11.92 39.92
N PHE A 123 2.41 12.74 40.54
CA PHE A 123 2.23 14.13 40.16
C PHE A 123 3.53 14.94 40.26
N ARG A 124 4.28 14.75 41.34
CA ARG A 124 5.53 15.46 41.58
C ARG A 124 6.62 15.13 40.55
N ARG A 125 6.52 13.98 39.86
CA ARG A 125 7.48 13.52 38.84
C ARG A 125 7.20 14.06 37.44
N PHE A 126 6.06 14.70 37.17
CA PHE A 126 5.83 15.29 35.84
C PHE A 126 6.79 16.46 35.59
N SER A 127 7.33 16.50 34.37
CA SER A 127 8.22 17.56 33.89
C SER A 127 7.49 18.89 33.69
N ILE A 128 6.19 18.84 33.36
CA ILE A 128 5.34 20.01 33.19
C ILE A 128 4.33 20.02 34.33
N LYS A 129 4.57 20.89 35.30
CA LYS A 129 3.68 21.08 36.46
C LYS A 129 3.68 22.55 36.88
N LYS A 130 2.56 22.99 37.44
CA LYS A 130 2.40 24.34 38.00
C LYS A 130 1.45 24.28 39.18
N GLU A 131 1.83 24.96 40.26
CA GLU A 131 1.06 25.02 41.50
C GLU A 131 0.49 26.43 41.67
N PHE A 132 -0.75 26.51 42.14
CA PHE A 132 -1.47 27.76 42.33
C PHE A 132 -2.20 27.74 43.69
N LEU A 133 -2.14 28.85 44.41
CA LEU A 133 -2.97 29.09 45.58
C LEU A 133 -4.22 29.83 45.14
N LEU A 134 -5.38 29.20 45.25
CA LEU A 134 -6.68 29.77 44.87
C LEU A 134 -7.48 30.06 46.14
N LYS A 135 -8.17 31.21 46.16
CA LYS A 135 -9.12 31.57 47.22
C LYS A 135 -10.51 31.10 46.81
N GLY A 136 -11.23 30.42 47.71
CA GLY A 136 -12.61 29.97 47.46
C GLY A 136 -12.94 28.68 48.21
N GLY A 137 -14.22 28.28 48.16
CA GLY A 137 -14.66 26.99 48.68
C GLY A 137 -14.20 25.84 47.78
N ALA A 138 -13.90 24.67 48.39
CA ALA A 138 -13.40 23.50 47.65
C ALA A 138 -14.35 23.06 46.51
N ASP A 139 -15.66 23.11 46.74
CA ASP A 139 -16.67 22.72 45.74
C ASP A 139 -16.75 23.70 44.56
N GLU A 140 -16.64 25.00 44.83
CA GLU A 140 -16.66 26.03 43.80
C GLU A 140 -15.41 25.93 42.90
N LEU A 141 -14.24 25.72 43.52
CA LEU A 141 -12.99 25.51 42.80
C LEU A 141 -13.05 24.23 41.93
N LYS A 142 -13.63 23.15 42.44
CA LYS A 142 -13.82 21.89 41.69
C LYS A 142 -14.68 22.09 40.45
N GLN A 143 -15.79 22.83 40.57
CA GLN A 143 -16.67 23.12 39.44
C GLN A 143 -15.98 24.01 38.39
N ASN A 144 -15.29 25.06 38.84
CA ASN A 144 -14.59 25.98 37.95
C ASN A 144 -13.45 25.30 37.18
N LEU A 145 -12.68 24.44 37.85
CA LEU A 145 -11.62 23.65 37.21
C LEU A 145 -12.19 22.63 36.21
N THR A 146 -13.30 21.97 36.56
CA THR A 146 -13.96 21.02 35.65
C THR A 146 -14.44 21.72 34.39
N LYS A 147 -15.09 22.89 34.51
CA LYS A 147 -15.53 23.70 33.37
C LYS A 147 -14.35 24.17 32.51
N ALA A 148 -13.28 24.67 33.13
CA ALA A 148 -12.10 25.11 32.39
C ALA A 148 -11.47 23.99 31.54
N VAL A 149 -11.44 22.75 32.07
CA VAL A 149 -10.97 21.56 31.33
C VAL A 149 -11.90 21.22 30.16
N GLU A 150 -13.21 21.38 30.33
CA GLU A 150 -14.22 21.19 29.29
C GLU A 150 -14.13 22.26 28.18
N ASP A 151 -13.98 23.53 28.56
CA ASP A 151 -13.83 24.66 27.63
C ASP A 151 -12.56 24.52 26.77
N LEU A 152 -11.51 23.88 27.30
CA LEU A 152 -10.30 23.52 26.55
C LEU A 152 -10.49 22.32 25.60
N GLY A 153 -11.67 21.68 25.61
CA GLY A 153 -12.04 20.59 24.70
C GLY A 153 -11.54 19.21 25.13
N PHE A 154 -11.15 19.02 26.39
CA PHE A 154 -10.81 17.71 26.93
C PHE A 154 -12.08 16.96 27.37
N LYS A 155 -12.16 15.65 27.09
CA LYS A 155 -13.26 14.84 27.64
C LYS A 155 -13.02 14.65 29.13
N LYS A 156 -14.02 15.02 29.94
CA LYS A 156 -14.03 14.82 31.39
C LYS A 156 -13.77 13.36 31.75
N HIS A 157 -12.84 13.13 32.67
CA HIS A 157 -12.76 11.90 33.45
C HIS A 157 -12.85 12.26 34.94
N GLU A 158 -13.50 11.37 35.68
CA GLU A 158 -14.02 11.59 37.04
C GLU A 158 -13.03 12.27 37.98
N ALA A 159 -13.58 13.17 38.80
CA ALA A 159 -12.88 13.70 39.95
C ALA A 159 -12.79 12.59 40.99
N ALA A 160 -11.68 11.85 41.02
CA ALA A 160 -11.48 10.86 42.05
C ALA A 160 -11.10 11.56 43.36
N GLU A 161 -11.83 11.22 44.41
CA GLU A 161 -11.54 11.64 45.77
C GLU A 161 -10.58 10.60 46.36
N ASN A 162 -9.31 10.97 46.44
CA ASN A 162 -8.38 10.29 47.34
C ASN A 162 -8.51 11.00 48.69
N GLY A 163 -8.35 10.31 49.82
CA GLY A 163 -8.59 10.87 51.17
C GLY A 163 -7.84 12.17 51.54
N GLU A 164 -7.02 12.71 50.64
CA GLU A 164 -6.25 13.96 50.75
C GLU A 164 -6.75 15.08 49.79
N GLY A 165 -7.69 14.81 48.88
CA GLY A 165 -8.24 15.80 47.94
C GLY A 165 -8.90 15.19 46.68
N TRP A 166 -9.35 16.06 45.76
CA TRP A 166 -9.96 15.67 44.48
C TRP A 166 -9.01 15.89 43.30
N GLN A 167 -9.08 15.01 42.30
CA GLN A 167 -8.22 15.08 41.11
C GLN A 167 -9.07 15.06 39.83
N VAL A 168 -9.03 16.12 39.02
CA VAL A 168 -9.74 16.17 37.72
C VAL A 168 -8.81 15.75 36.60
N PHE A 169 -9.28 14.86 35.73
CA PHE A 169 -8.53 14.36 34.58
C PHE A 169 -9.23 14.64 33.27
N GLY A 170 -8.45 14.91 32.23
CA GLY A 170 -8.94 15.13 30.88
C GLY A 170 -8.00 14.53 29.85
N GLN A 171 -8.56 13.77 28.90
CA GLN A 171 -7.83 13.30 27.73
C GLN A 171 -8.62 13.60 26.47
N ARG A 172 -7.92 13.99 25.41
CA ARG A 172 -8.47 14.21 24.08
C ARG A 172 -7.85 13.19 23.11
N GLN A 173 -8.60 12.80 22.07
CA GLN A 173 -8.11 11.96 20.96
C GLN A 173 -7.53 10.59 21.37
N GLN A 174 -8.17 9.88 22.31
CA GLN A 174 -7.72 8.55 22.75
C GLN A 174 -7.52 7.53 21.61
N TYR A 175 -8.30 7.65 20.53
CA TYR A 175 -8.25 6.77 19.35
C TYR A 175 -7.24 7.21 18.28
N SER A 176 -6.59 8.38 18.39
CA SER A 176 -5.59 8.82 17.40
C SER A 176 -4.44 7.81 17.26
N ARG A 177 -4.12 7.09 18.35
CA ARG A 177 -3.13 6.00 18.38
C ARG A 177 -3.45 4.84 17.43
N LEU A 178 -4.71 4.73 16.98
CA LEU A 178 -5.17 3.68 16.07
C LEU A 178 -5.07 4.05 14.59
N GLY A 179 -4.74 5.32 14.27
CA GLY A 179 -4.69 5.78 12.87
C GLY A 179 -3.72 4.99 11.98
N VAL A 180 -2.63 4.48 12.55
CA VAL A 180 -1.68 3.64 11.82
C VAL A 180 -2.32 2.34 11.30
N TYR A 181 -3.26 1.75 12.04
CA TYR A 181 -3.90 0.51 11.63
C TYR A 181 -4.89 0.74 10.49
N ILE A 182 -5.53 1.91 10.44
CA ILE A 182 -6.35 2.32 9.29
C ILE A 182 -5.47 2.43 8.04
N THR A 183 -4.27 3.00 8.18
CA THR A 183 -3.30 3.11 7.09
C THR A 183 -2.85 1.73 6.62
N HIS A 184 -2.48 0.84 7.55
CA HIS A 184 -2.10 -0.54 7.21
C HIS A 184 -3.22 -1.27 6.49
N LEU A 185 -4.47 -1.15 6.99
CA LEU A 185 -5.64 -1.77 6.36
C LEU A 185 -5.84 -1.26 4.93
N SER A 186 -5.67 0.05 4.68
CA SER A 186 -5.81 0.62 3.34
C SER A 186 -4.77 0.05 2.36
N ILE A 187 -3.53 -0.11 2.82
CA ILE A 187 -2.44 -0.68 2.00
C ILE A 187 -2.74 -2.16 1.71
N ILE A 188 -3.12 -2.93 2.73
CA ILE A 188 -3.48 -4.35 2.58
C ILE A 188 -4.64 -4.51 1.60
N LEU A 189 -5.67 -3.66 1.69
CA LEU A 189 -6.82 -3.68 0.79
C LEU A 189 -6.41 -3.43 -0.67
N ILE A 190 -5.53 -2.46 -0.93
CA ILE A 190 -4.99 -2.18 -2.26
C ILE A 190 -4.20 -3.38 -2.79
N LEU A 191 -3.35 -4.00 -1.96
CA LEU A 191 -2.56 -5.17 -2.36
C LEU A 191 -3.44 -6.38 -2.68
N ILE A 192 -4.48 -6.64 -1.88
CA ILE A 192 -5.45 -7.70 -2.18
C ILE A 192 -6.16 -7.41 -3.51
N GLY A 193 -6.59 -6.17 -3.73
CA GLY A 193 -7.20 -5.75 -5.00
C GLY A 193 -6.26 -5.97 -6.19
N ALA A 194 -4.98 -5.66 -6.05
CA ALA A 194 -3.97 -5.91 -7.09
C ALA A 194 -3.78 -7.41 -7.37
N VAL A 195 -3.76 -8.26 -6.34
CA VAL A 195 -3.68 -9.71 -6.50
C VAL A 195 -4.92 -10.27 -7.21
N ILE A 196 -6.11 -9.84 -6.82
CA ILE A 196 -7.36 -10.22 -7.50
C ILE A 196 -7.32 -9.75 -8.97
N GLY A 197 -6.93 -8.51 -9.22
CA GLY A 197 -6.76 -7.98 -10.58
C GLY A 197 -5.72 -8.75 -11.39
N HIS A 198 -4.67 -9.27 -10.76
CA HIS A 198 -3.66 -10.09 -11.45
C HIS A 198 -4.21 -11.45 -11.91
N PHE A 199 -4.99 -12.13 -11.06
CA PHE A 199 -5.52 -13.46 -11.38
C PHE A 199 -6.81 -13.43 -12.21
N PHE A 200 -7.65 -12.40 -12.02
CA PHE A 200 -8.98 -12.32 -12.61
C PHE A 200 -9.17 -11.12 -13.55
N GLY A 201 -8.20 -10.22 -13.64
CA GLY A 201 -8.27 -9.05 -14.50
C GLY A 201 -7.92 -9.36 -15.95
N PHE A 202 -8.24 -8.40 -16.82
CA PHE A 202 -7.92 -8.44 -18.24
C PHE A 202 -7.02 -7.24 -18.58
N ASP A 203 -5.93 -7.50 -19.30
CA ASP A 203 -5.04 -6.46 -19.83
C ASP A 203 -5.34 -6.29 -21.33
N GLY A 204 -5.65 -5.06 -21.76
CA GLY A 204 -5.86 -4.72 -23.17
C GLY A 204 -5.01 -3.53 -23.62
N TYR A 205 -4.59 -3.53 -24.87
CA TYR A 205 -3.88 -2.40 -25.48
C TYR A 205 -4.49 -2.09 -26.85
N MET A 206 -4.69 -0.80 -27.12
CA MET A 206 -5.20 -0.31 -28.40
C MET A 206 -4.58 1.04 -28.73
N GLU A 207 -4.01 1.14 -29.92
CA GLU A 207 -3.62 2.42 -30.54
C GLU A 207 -4.77 2.85 -31.44
N ILE A 208 -5.35 4.03 -31.17
CA ILE A 208 -6.42 4.61 -31.98
C ILE A 208 -5.84 5.86 -32.66
N PRO A 209 -5.67 5.85 -34.00
CA PRO A 209 -5.33 7.05 -34.75
C PRO A 209 -6.37 8.15 -34.57
N GLU A 210 -5.94 9.41 -34.61
CA GLU A 210 -6.84 10.56 -34.49
C GLU A 210 -7.94 10.52 -35.56
N GLY A 211 -9.20 10.63 -35.13
CA GLY A 211 -10.37 10.58 -36.01
C GLY A 211 -10.84 9.18 -36.42
N ALA A 212 -10.21 8.10 -35.91
CA ALA A 212 -10.67 6.73 -36.10
C ALA A 212 -11.57 6.23 -34.95
N THR A 213 -12.38 5.20 -35.18
CA THR A 213 -13.26 4.59 -34.16
C THR A 213 -13.18 3.08 -34.28
N TYR A 214 -12.79 2.40 -33.20
CA TYR A 214 -12.66 0.94 -33.16
C TYR A 214 -13.72 0.35 -32.25
N THR A 215 -14.47 -0.63 -32.74
CA THR A 215 -15.55 -1.30 -31.98
C THR A 215 -15.05 -2.46 -31.12
N VAL A 216 -13.78 -2.87 -31.28
CA VAL A 216 -13.20 -4.04 -30.61
C VAL A 216 -11.90 -3.70 -29.91
N ALA A 217 -11.77 -4.06 -28.64
CA ALA A 217 -10.55 -3.95 -27.85
C ALA A 217 -9.91 -5.32 -27.66
N PHE A 218 -8.58 -5.36 -27.75
CA PHE A 218 -7.86 -6.63 -27.78
C PHE A 218 -7.16 -6.91 -26.47
N GLY A 219 -7.44 -8.09 -25.90
CA GLY A 219 -6.68 -8.63 -24.78
C GLY A 219 -5.26 -9.03 -25.18
N ARG A 220 -4.32 -8.96 -24.24
CA ARG A 220 -3.01 -9.64 -24.36
C ARG A 220 -3.19 -11.14 -24.08
N LEU A 221 -3.53 -11.89 -25.12
CA LEU A 221 -3.58 -13.35 -25.10
C LEU A 221 -2.20 -13.92 -25.48
N ASN A 222 -1.83 -15.07 -24.90
CA ASN A 222 -0.67 -15.85 -25.33
C ASN A 222 -1.02 -16.58 -26.64
N LEU A 223 -0.89 -15.88 -27.76
CA LEU A 223 -1.18 -16.41 -29.09
C LEU A 223 0.01 -17.24 -29.59
N THR A 224 -0.29 -18.36 -30.25
CA THR A 224 0.69 -19.08 -31.08
C THR A 224 1.16 -18.17 -32.22
N LYS A 225 2.30 -18.50 -32.85
CA LYS A 225 2.83 -17.71 -33.98
C LYS A 225 1.82 -17.56 -35.13
N GLN A 226 1.00 -18.59 -35.37
CA GLN A 226 -0.03 -18.58 -36.43
C GLN A 226 -1.20 -17.67 -36.05
N GLU A 227 -1.72 -17.78 -34.83
CA GLU A 227 -2.79 -16.90 -34.34
C GLU A 227 -2.33 -15.45 -34.26
N HIS A 228 -1.06 -15.20 -33.93
CA HIS A 228 -0.48 -13.86 -33.96
C HIS A 228 -0.46 -13.29 -35.38
N GLN A 229 -0.03 -14.07 -36.38
CA GLN A 229 -0.05 -13.65 -37.78
C GLN A 229 -1.47 -13.40 -38.29
N GLU A 230 -2.43 -14.27 -37.93
CA GLU A 230 -3.84 -14.08 -38.28
C GLU A 230 -4.40 -12.81 -37.64
N ARG A 231 -4.15 -12.59 -36.34
CA ARG A 231 -4.55 -11.36 -35.64
C ARG A 231 -3.96 -10.11 -36.27
N VAL A 232 -2.69 -10.13 -36.67
CA VAL A 232 -2.07 -9.00 -37.39
C VAL A 232 -2.78 -8.71 -38.71
N ARG A 233 -3.15 -9.74 -39.49
CA ARG A 233 -3.92 -9.54 -40.73
C ARG A 233 -5.32 -8.99 -40.47
N LEU A 234 -6.01 -9.48 -39.45
CA LEU A 234 -7.33 -8.99 -39.06
C LEU A 234 -7.25 -7.52 -38.61
N LEU A 235 -6.24 -7.18 -37.81
CA LEU A 235 -5.95 -5.80 -37.38
C LEU A 235 -5.66 -4.88 -38.55
N GLU A 236 -4.84 -5.32 -39.51
CA GLU A 236 -4.49 -4.51 -40.69
C GLU A 236 -5.73 -4.20 -41.55
N ALA A 237 -6.68 -5.13 -41.68
CA ALA A 237 -7.92 -4.84 -42.40
C ALA A 237 -8.84 -3.90 -41.62
N ILE A 238 -8.90 -4.00 -40.29
CA ILE A 238 -9.63 -3.03 -39.47
C ILE A 238 -9.02 -1.64 -39.64
N ASP A 239 -7.69 -1.55 -39.62
CA ASP A 239 -6.95 -0.29 -39.74
C ASP A 239 -7.15 0.35 -41.13
N LYS A 240 -7.01 -0.43 -42.21
CA LYS A 240 -7.32 0.01 -43.59
C LYS A 240 -8.75 0.55 -43.73
N ASN A 241 -9.68 0.02 -42.94
CA ASN A 241 -11.09 0.41 -42.95
C ASN A 241 -11.44 1.41 -41.83
N ARG A 242 -10.44 2.11 -41.26
CA ARG A 242 -10.61 3.13 -40.21
C ARG A 242 -11.38 2.66 -38.98
N GLY A 243 -11.19 1.39 -38.60
CA GLY A 243 -11.82 0.79 -37.42
C GLY A 243 -13.20 0.15 -37.66
N SER A 244 -13.74 0.22 -38.89
CA SER A 244 -15.03 -0.41 -39.23
C SER A 244 -14.91 -1.93 -39.42
N THR A 245 -15.47 -2.69 -38.48
CA THR A 245 -15.52 -4.16 -38.49
C THR A 245 -16.32 -4.72 -39.65
N SER A 246 -17.45 -4.10 -40.01
CA SER A 246 -18.28 -4.49 -41.15
C SER A 246 -17.53 -4.38 -42.49
N ARG A 247 -16.81 -3.27 -42.71
CA ARG A 247 -16.01 -3.08 -43.92
C ARG A 247 -14.79 -4.01 -43.94
N ALA A 248 -14.13 -4.19 -42.80
CA ALA A 248 -13.04 -5.15 -42.68
C ALA A 248 -13.49 -6.59 -42.99
N ALA A 249 -14.65 -7.01 -42.49
CA ALA A 249 -15.24 -8.33 -42.79
C ALA A 249 -15.52 -8.50 -44.29
N SER A 250 -16.07 -7.46 -44.94
CA SER A 250 -16.31 -7.47 -46.38
C SER A 250 -15.02 -7.61 -47.19
N SER A 251 -13.92 -6.96 -46.75
CA SER A 251 -12.60 -7.09 -47.40
C SER A 251 -11.96 -8.47 -47.20
N PHE A 252 -12.38 -9.20 -46.18
CA PHE A 252 -11.96 -10.57 -45.88
C PHE A 252 -12.87 -11.64 -46.51
N GLY A 253 -13.95 -11.23 -47.21
CA GLY A 253 -14.93 -12.16 -47.77
C GLY A 253 -15.72 -12.93 -46.70
N ALA A 254 -15.84 -12.39 -45.49
CA ALA A 254 -16.55 -13.00 -44.36
C ALA A 254 -17.72 -12.12 -43.92
N THR A 255 -18.69 -12.70 -43.21
CA THR A 255 -19.71 -11.90 -42.51
C THR A 255 -19.08 -11.20 -41.30
N GLU A 256 -19.67 -10.09 -40.85
CA GLU A 256 -19.19 -9.37 -39.67
C GLU A 256 -19.14 -10.27 -38.43
N GLU A 257 -20.12 -11.17 -38.27
CA GLU A 257 -20.16 -12.14 -37.18
C GLU A 257 -19.03 -13.19 -37.27
N GLN A 258 -18.74 -13.71 -38.46
CA GLN A 258 -17.61 -14.63 -38.67
C GLN A 258 -16.26 -13.94 -38.43
N PHE A 259 -16.14 -12.68 -38.83
CA PHE A 259 -14.94 -11.88 -38.63
C PHE A 259 -14.70 -11.60 -37.14
N LEU A 260 -15.74 -11.17 -36.42
CA LEU A 260 -15.71 -10.98 -34.97
C LEU A 260 -15.47 -12.29 -34.20
N GLY A 261 -15.98 -13.41 -34.71
CA GLY A 261 -15.71 -14.74 -34.16
C GLY A 261 -14.24 -15.14 -34.24
N ARG A 262 -13.53 -14.77 -35.32
CA ARG A 262 -12.08 -15.00 -35.47
C ARG A 262 -11.21 -14.01 -34.67
N LEU A 263 -11.82 -12.94 -34.15
CA LEU A 263 -11.17 -11.91 -33.35
C LEU A 263 -11.18 -12.20 -31.84
N ARG A 264 -12.06 -13.10 -31.38
CA ARG A 264 -12.14 -13.56 -29.97
C ARG A 264 -11.08 -14.59 -29.65
#